data_AF-A0A7X7LL05-F1
#
_entry.id   AF-A0A7X7LL05-F1
#
_cell.length_a   1.000
_cell.length_b   1.000
_cell.length_c   1.000
_cell.angle_alpha   90.00
_cell.angle_beta   90.00
_cell.angle_gamma   90.00
#
_symmetry.space_group_name_H-M   'P 1'
#
loop_
_entity.id
_entity.type
_entity.pdbx_description
1 polymer ?
#
loop_
_entity_poly.entity_id
_entity_poly.type
_entity_poly.pdbx_seq_one_letter_code
_entity_poly.pdbx_strand_id
1 'polypeptide(L)'
;MEAPDSILTQKEKILTWTISNISASGFEPYAPDKRYYTPHVYVCPRVFSIAGIEGSTDTWKDFGMWVWKLNQGRDQLPLNTVLHLLDITKDLNSTKEKVKAVYQYMQSKTHYVGIQLGLGGLQPTDATTVDNVGYGDCKGLTNYMRAMLNAIGIDSHYALIKAGPNNKYFQQDFAFSQFNHAILCVPNDGDTIWLECTSQDSPFGFLGDFTDNRYALLITSEGGVLTKTPLYDKTTNISTSTSQIMVSPDGSASIKSNAVFKGLAFDNYFGIILQSTSDQNNTLHKRLPYADFRLKSHSFNWSKDKAEVVFTYEAEIKNLATLAGTRLLLNTPTLNSYITPPQRIRNRQKPFILYSDYLDVDTLVYSIPEGYKPQGLEPKNITDERFGTYSARYDVVEGQLRYIRSMERNSGFFKAEEYADFVEFMNKIVIADKSTIILIKEQ
;
A
#
# COMPACT_ATOMS: atom_id res chain seq x y z
N MET A 1 -22.96 -19.28 -19.03
CA MET A 1 -22.36 -19.03 -20.36
C MET A 1 -22.47 -20.34 -21.10
N GLU A 2 -23.03 -20.33 -22.30
CA GLU A 2 -23.17 -21.56 -23.10
C GLU A 2 -21.77 -22.06 -23.53
N ALA A 3 -21.68 -23.35 -23.83
CA ALA A 3 -20.47 -23.90 -24.43
C ALA A 3 -20.17 -23.17 -25.74
N PRO A 4 -18.89 -22.93 -26.09
CA PRO A 4 -18.56 -22.29 -27.36
C PRO A 4 -19.08 -23.12 -28.52
N ASP A 5 -19.58 -22.43 -29.55
CA ASP A 5 -19.71 -23.04 -30.86
C ASP A 5 -18.32 -23.45 -31.35
N SER A 6 -18.22 -24.63 -31.96
CA SER A 6 -16.94 -25.14 -32.44
C SER A 6 -17.03 -25.56 -33.90
N ILE A 7 -16.11 -25.03 -34.71
CA ILE A 7 -15.95 -25.38 -36.13
C ILE A 7 -14.57 -26.00 -36.29
N LEU A 8 -14.50 -27.22 -36.82
CA LEU A 8 -13.24 -27.85 -37.20
C LEU A 8 -13.00 -27.61 -38.70
N THR A 9 -11.91 -26.91 -39.02
CA THR A 9 -11.43 -26.78 -40.40
C THR A 9 -10.32 -27.80 -40.65
N GLN A 10 -9.82 -27.88 -41.89
CA GLN A 10 -8.68 -28.74 -42.22
C GLN A 10 -7.38 -28.34 -41.49
N LYS A 11 -7.27 -27.09 -41.00
CA LYS A 11 -6.04 -26.54 -40.42
C LYS A 11 -6.14 -26.20 -38.93
N GLU A 12 -7.34 -25.90 -38.44
CA GLU A 12 -7.55 -25.38 -37.08
C GLU A 12 -8.96 -25.69 -36.55
N LYS A 13 -9.08 -25.67 -35.21
CA LYS A 13 -10.36 -25.68 -34.50
C LYS A 13 -10.68 -24.25 -34.06
N ILE A 14 -11.79 -23.71 -34.54
CA ILE A 14 -12.29 -22.38 -34.18
C ILE A 14 -13.32 -22.56 -33.06
N LEU A 15 -13.16 -21.80 -31.99
CA LEU A 15 -14.13 -21.71 -30.88
C LEU A 15 -14.74 -20.31 -30.86
N THR A 16 -16.06 -20.21 -30.82
CA THR A 16 -16.79 -18.94 -30.84
C THR A 16 -17.68 -18.82 -29.62
N TRP A 17 -17.51 -17.72 -28.88
CA TRP A 17 -18.41 -17.30 -27.80
C TRP A 17 -19.11 -16.03 -28.25
N THR A 18 -20.44 -16.03 -28.16
CA THR A 18 -21.26 -14.88 -28.50
C THR A 18 -21.94 -14.34 -27.25
N ILE A 19 -21.85 -13.03 -27.05
CA ILE A 19 -22.60 -12.32 -26.02
C ILE A 19 -23.31 -11.14 -26.69
N SER A 20 -24.60 -11.00 -26.43
CA SER A 20 -25.45 -9.96 -27.00
C SER A 20 -26.15 -9.18 -25.88
N ASN A 21 -26.67 -8.00 -26.21
CA ASN A 21 -27.43 -7.15 -25.27
C ASN A 21 -26.67 -6.74 -23.99
N ILE A 22 -25.34 -6.57 -24.06
CA ILE A 22 -24.57 -6.03 -22.93
C ILE A 22 -24.90 -4.55 -22.75
N SER A 23 -25.52 -4.20 -21.62
CA SER A 23 -25.74 -2.80 -21.27
C SER A 23 -24.42 -2.09 -20.99
N ALA A 24 -24.27 -0.86 -21.51
CA ALA A 24 -23.17 0.00 -21.12
C ALA A 24 -23.27 0.32 -19.62
N SER A 25 -22.14 0.25 -18.90
CA SER A 25 -22.09 0.65 -17.50
C SER A 25 -21.13 1.82 -17.30
N GLY A 26 -21.60 2.85 -16.60
CA GLY A 26 -20.80 4.03 -16.28
C GLY A 26 -19.75 3.78 -15.21
N PHE A 27 -18.96 4.80 -14.92
CA PHE A 27 -18.07 4.81 -13.76
C PHE A 27 -18.90 4.78 -12.47
N GLU A 28 -18.53 3.91 -11.54
CA GLU A 28 -19.05 3.91 -10.17
C GLU A 28 -17.84 3.90 -9.22
N PRO A 29 -17.74 4.85 -8.25
CA PRO A 29 -16.62 4.90 -7.33
C PRO A 29 -16.43 3.57 -6.59
N TYR A 30 -15.18 3.20 -6.30
CA TYR A 30 -14.83 1.95 -5.61
C TYR A 30 -15.27 0.66 -6.31
N ALA A 31 -15.81 0.72 -7.53
CA ALA A 31 -16.11 -0.49 -8.29
C ALA A 31 -14.81 -1.28 -8.54
N PRO A 32 -14.85 -2.61 -8.41
CA PRO A 32 -13.65 -3.42 -8.59
C PRO A 32 -13.30 -3.55 -10.08
N ASP A 33 -12.24 -4.32 -10.37
CA ASP A 33 -11.92 -4.73 -11.73
C ASP A 33 -13.16 -5.32 -12.43
N LYS A 34 -13.37 -4.98 -13.71
CA LYS A 34 -14.54 -5.41 -14.48
C LYS A 34 -14.74 -6.92 -14.47
N ARG A 35 -13.66 -7.70 -14.38
CA ARG A 35 -13.71 -9.17 -14.31
C ARG A 35 -14.53 -9.71 -13.14
N TYR A 36 -14.75 -8.93 -12.07
CA TYR A 36 -15.63 -9.33 -10.97
C TYR A 36 -17.13 -9.30 -11.32
N TYR A 37 -17.56 -8.56 -12.35
CA TYR A 37 -18.98 -8.35 -12.64
C TYR A 37 -19.34 -8.38 -14.13
N THR A 38 -18.37 -8.61 -15.02
CA THR A 38 -18.63 -8.81 -16.46
C THR A 38 -18.22 -10.21 -16.89
N PRO A 39 -19.02 -10.89 -17.73
CA PRO A 39 -18.60 -12.14 -18.33
C PRO A 39 -17.30 -11.97 -19.12
N HIS A 40 -16.39 -12.94 -19.01
CA HIS A 40 -15.11 -12.95 -19.70
C HIS A 40 -14.70 -14.39 -20.00
N VAL A 41 -13.92 -14.58 -21.05
CA VAL A 41 -13.42 -15.88 -21.49
C VAL A 41 -11.91 -15.89 -21.33
N TYR A 42 -11.39 -16.90 -20.65
CA TYR A 42 -9.96 -17.19 -20.62
C TYR A 42 -9.64 -18.31 -21.60
N VAL A 43 -8.59 -18.13 -22.38
CA VAL A 43 -8.05 -19.15 -23.28
C VAL A 43 -6.57 -19.25 -23.03
N CYS A 44 -6.09 -20.44 -22.68
CA CYS A 44 -4.66 -20.72 -22.57
C CYS A 44 -4.35 -22.10 -23.20
N PRO A 45 -3.17 -22.28 -23.79
CA PRO A 45 -2.72 -23.60 -24.21
C PRO A 45 -2.51 -24.49 -23.00
N ARG A 46 -3.17 -25.67 -23.00
CA ARG A 46 -3.00 -26.67 -21.93
C ARG A 46 -1.56 -27.15 -21.84
N VAL A 47 -0.97 -27.48 -22.98
CA VAL A 47 0.44 -27.87 -23.14
C VAL A 47 1.09 -26.89 -24.11
N PHE A 48 2.30 -26.46 -23.80
CA PHE A 48 3.02 -25.48 -24.61
C PHE A 48 4.53 -25.74 -24.55
N SER A 49 5.28 -25.15 -25.49
CA SER A 49 6.74 -25.15 -25.49
C SER A 49 7.26 -23.75 -25.77
N ILE A 50 8.12 -23.24 -24.88
CA ILE A 50 8.76 -21.93 -25.01
C ILE A 50 10.26 -22.16 -24.87
N ALA A 51 11.05 -21.68 -25.84
CA ALA A 51 12.50 -21.92 -25.89
C ALA A 51 12.89 -23.42 -25.84
N GLY A 52 12.04 -24.30 -26.37
CA GLY A 52 12.25 -25.76 -26.30
C GLY A 52 11.93 -26.38 -24.93
N ILE A 53 11.44 -25.60 -23.97
CA ILE A 53 11.03 -26.08 -22.64
C ILE A 53 9.52 -26.29 -22.65
N GLU A 54 9.12 -27.55 -22.52
CA GLU A 54 7.72 -27.95 -22.41
C GLU A 54 7.14 -27.58 -21.03
N GLY A 55 5.89 -27.11 -21.04
CA GLY A 55 5.12 -26.74 -19.86
C GLY A 55 3.65 -27.10 -19.99
N SER A 56 2.97 -27.11 -18.84
CA SER A 56 1.51 -27.31 -18.77
C SER A 56 0.85 -26.24 -17.89
N THR A 57 -0.40 -25.93 -18.22
CA THR A 57 -1.31 -25.06 -17.46
C THR A 57 -2.43 -25.86 -16.76
N ASP A 58 -2.31 -27.19 -16.68
CA ASP A 58 -3.29 -28.05 -16.00
C ASP A 58 -3.42 -27.70 -14.51
N THR A 59 -2.30 -27.41 -13.84
CA THR A 59 -2.27 -26.98 -12.45
C THR A 59 -1.22 -25.89 -12.22
N TRP A 60 -1.36 -25.16 -11.10
CA TRP A 60 -0.32 -24.22 -10.66
C TRP A 60 1.02 -24.91 -10.39
N LYS A 61 0.99 -26.17 -9.96
CA LYS A 61 2.18 -26.99 -9.77
C LYS A 61 2.93 -27.15 -11.09
N ASP A 62 2.23 -27.51 -12.15
CA ASP A 62 2.82 -27.72 -13.49
C ASP A 62 3.32 -26.41 -14.11
N PHE A 63 2.54 -25.34 -13.98
CA PHE A 63 2.94 -24.03 -14.48
C PHE A 63 4.20 -23.52 -13.77
N GLY A 64 4.25 -23.63 -12.44
CA GLY A 64 5.44 -23.23 -11.68
C GLY A 64 6.64 -24.14 -11.93
N MET A 65 6.45 -25.44 -12.18
CA MET A 65 7.52 -26.34 -12.61
C MET A 65 8.13 -25.91 -13.95
N TRP A 66 7.30 -25.46 -14.89
CA TRP A 66 7.79 -24.88 -16.15
C TRP A 66 8.62 -23.61 -15.91
N VAL A 67 8.16 -22.69 -15.06
CA VAL A 67 8.92 -21.48 -14.69
C VAL A 67 10.24 -21.84 -14.02
N TRP A 68 10.24 -22.85 -13.14
CA TRP A 68 11.44 -23.34 -12.47
C TRP A 68 12.47 -23.86 -13.49
N LYS A 69 12.04 -24.72 -14.44
CA LYS A 69 12.89 -25.22 -15.53
C LYS A 69 13.44 -24.09 -16.40
N LEU A 70 12.61 -23.09 -16.73
CA LEU A 70 13.03 -21.92 -17.50
C LEU A 70 14.13 -21.12 -16.81
N ASN A 71 14.15 -21.11 -15.47
CA ASN A 71 15.09 -20.29 -14.69
C ASN A 71 16.36 -21.04 -14.26
N GLN A 72 16.49 -22.35 -14.56
CA GLN A 72 17.64 -23.15 -14.13
C GLN A 72 18.98 -22.60 -14.63
N GLY A 73 20.01 -22.69 -13.78
CA GLY A 73 21.38 -22.29 -14.10
C GLY A 73 21.62 -20.78 -14.17
N ARG A 74 20.62 -19.95 -13.85
CA ARG A 74 20.70 -18.48 -13.94
C ARG A 74 21.04 -17.79 -12.62
N ASP A 75 21.39 -18.55 -11.59
CA ASP A 75 21.64 -18.09 -10.22
C ASP A 75 23.11 -18.16 -9.80
N GLN A 76 24.02 -18.26 -10.77
CA GLN A 76 25.46 -18.29 -10.50
C GLN A 76 25.98 -16.89 -10.18
N LEU A 77 26.83 -16.78 -9.17
CA LEU A 77 27.47 -15.54 -8.73
C LEU A 77 29.00 -15.59 -8.90
N PRO A 78 29.63 -14.45 -9.23
CA PRO A 78 31.08 -14.31 -9.14
C PRO A 78 31.63 -14.63 -7.72
N LEU A 79 32.78 -15.28 -7.64
CA LEU A 79 33.39 -15.69 -6.36
C LEU A 79 33.63 -14.51 -5.41
N ASN A 80 34.05 -13.35 -5.94
CA ASN A 80 34.25 -12.13 -5.15
C ASN A 80 32.94 -11.65 -4.49
N THR A 81 31.81 -11.74 -5.19
CA THR A 81 30.50 -11.43 -4.60
C THR A 81 30.15 -12.41 -3.49
N VAL A 82 30.35 -13.72 -3.70
CA VAL A 82 30.10 -14.73 -2.66
C VAL A 82 30.94 -14.46 -1.40
N LEU A 83 32.25 -14.19 -1.57
CA LEU A 83 33.13 -13.87 -0.44
C LEU A 83 32.70 -12.60 0.30
N HIS A 84 32.26 -11.58 -0.43
CA HIS A 84 31.75 -10.36 0.18
C HIS A 84 30.47 -10.62 0.99
N LEU A 85 29.53 -11.40 0.46
CA LEU A 85 28.28 -11.76 1.14
C LEU A 85 28.56 -12.53 2.44
N LEU A 86 29.50 -13.47 2.42
CA LEU A 86 29.94 -14.19 3.62
C LEU A 86 30.56 -13.23 4.65
N ASP A 87 31.37 -12.28 4.21
CA ASP A 87 32.01 -11.31 5.12
C ASP A 87 30.99 -10.38 5.80
N ILE A 88 30.02 -9.82 5.07
CA ILE A 88 29.00 -8.92 5.64
C ILE A 88 27.98 -9.63 6.53
N THR A 89 27.94 -10.98 6.50
CA THR A 89 26.98 -11.78 7.28
C THR A 89 27.61 -12.64 8.37
N LYS A 90 28.95 -12.67 8.50
CA LYS A 90 29.68 -13.57 9.40
C LYS A 90 29.34 -13.39 10.89
N ASP A 91 29.07 -12.16 11.31
CA ASP A 91 28.82 -11.79 12.71
C ASP A 91 27.32 -11.63 13.02
N LEU A 92 26.44 -11.92 12.06
CA LEU A 92 24.99 -11.83 12.21
C LEU A 92 24.42 -13.16 12.68
N ASN A 93 23.53 -13.11 13.69
CA ASN A 93 23.07 -14.31 14.39
C ASN A 93 21.76 -14.86 13.83
N SER A 94 20.88 -13.99 13.31
CA SER A 94 19.56 -14.41 12.80
C SER A 94 19.48 -14.41 11.28
N THR A 95 18.64 -15.29 10.73
CA THR A 95 18.28 -15.30 9.30
C THR A 95 17.77 -13.93 8.86
N LYS A 96 16.88 -13.31 9.64
CA LYS A 96 16.34 -11.98 9.36
C LYS A 96 17.43 -10.90 9.21
N GLU A 97 18.41 -10.86 10.10
CA GLU A 97 19.52 -9.90 10.03
C GLU A 97 20.38 -10.13 8.78
N LYS A 98 20.69 -11.38 8.46
CA LYS A 98 21.46 -11.74 7.25
C LYS A 98 20.73 -11.35 5.98
N VAL A 99 19.44 -11.70 5.87
CA VAL A 99 18.62 -11.35 4.70
C VAL A 99 18.55 -9.83 4.53
N LYS A 100 18.39 -9.09 5.63
CA LYS A 100 18.37 -7.62 5.61
C LYS A 100 19.68 -7.02 5.12
N ALA A 101 20.82 -7.49 5.63
CA ALA A 101 22.13 -7.00 5.21
C ALA A 101 22.37 -7.25 3.71
N VAL A 102 22.05 -8.46 3.23
CA VAL A 102 22.16 -8.81 1.80
C VAL A 102 21.21 -7.99 0.93
N TYR A 103 19.97 -7.75 1.39
CA TYR A 103 18.98 -6.96 0.67
C TYR A 103 19.43 -5.50 0.52
N GLN A 104 19.95 -4.90 1.59
CA GLN A 104 20.49 -3.54 1.55
C GLN A 104 21.75 -3.45 0.67
N TYR A 105 22.61 -4.46 0.67
CA TYR A 105 23.73 -4.53 -0.27
C TYR A 105 23.25 -4.58 -1.73
N MET A 106 22.28 -5.44 -2.04
CA MET A 106 21.66 -5.53 -3.38
C MET A 106 21.06 -4.18 -3.81
N GLN A 107 20.31 -3.51 -2.94
CA GLN A 107 19.76 -2.17 -3.19
C GLN A 107 20.85 -1.13 -3.46
N SER A 108 21.99 -1.20 -2.76
CA SER A 108 23.09 -0.25 -2.97
C SER A 108 23.89 -0.48 -4.25
N LYS A 109 23.88 -1.71 -4.77
CA LYS A 109 24.69 -2.13 -5.94
C LYS A 109 23.91 -2.06 -7.24
N THR A 110 22.58 -2.12 -7.20
CA THR A 110 21.75 -2.32 -8.39
C THR A 110 20.73 -1.21 -8.64
N HIS A 111 20.37 -1.02 -9.91
CA HIS A 111 19.27 -0.16 -10.33
C HIS A 111 18.21 -0.92 -11.14
N TYR A 112 16.96 -0.51 -11.03
CA TYR A 112 15.89 -1.08 -11.85
C TYR A 112 15.92 -0.55 -13.28
N VAL A 113 15.94 -1.46 -14.26
CA VAL A 113 15.81 -1.16 -15.69
C VAL A 113 14.86 -2.20 -16.31
N GLY A 114 13.72 -1.73 -16.84
CA GLY A 114 12.72 -2.61 -17.45
C GLY A 114 13.17 -3.17 -18.81
N ILE A 115 13.44 -4.47 -18.88
CA ILE A 115 13.91 -5.16 -20.09
C ILE A 115 12.98 -6.35 -20.37
N GLN A 116 12.15 -6.28 -21.41
CA GLN A 116 11.21 -7.35 -21.78
C GLN A 116 11.37 -7.83 -23.22
N LEU A 117 12.62 -7.91 -23.72
CA LEU A 117 12.89 -8.35 -25.09
C LEU A 117 12.90 -9.88 -25.19
N GLY A 118 12.04 -10.42 -26.05
CA GLY A 118 11.96 -11.87 -26.34
C GLY A 118 11.71 -12.69 -25.07
N LEU A 119 12.57 -13.68 -24.81
CA LEU A 119 12.50 -14.50 -23.59
C LEU A 119 12.69 -13.70 -22.31
N GLY A 120 13.31 -12.52 -22.38
CA GLY A 120 13.45 -11.60 -21.25
C GLY A 120 12.11 -11.11 -20.69
N GLY A 121 10.98 -11.32 -21.38
CA GLY A 121 9.66 -11.12 -20.79
C GLY A 121 9.29 -12.15 -19.72
N LEU A 122 9.87 -13.36 -19.76
CA LEU A 122 9.49 -14.52 -18.93
C LEU A 122 10.65 -15.04 -18.08
N GLN A 123 11.88 -14.96 -18.59
CA GLN A 123 13.10 -15.49 -18.00
C GLN A 123 13.93 -14.36 -17.40
N PRO A 124 14.52 -14.52 -16.20
CA PRO A 124 15.37 -13.50 -15.60
C PRO A 124 16.72 -13.39 -16.32
N THR A 125 17.28 -12.19 -16.37
CA THR A 125 18.73 -12.02 -16.59
C THR A 125 19.49 -12.83 -15.54
N ASP A 126 20.55 -13.53 -15.96
CA ASP A 126 21.36 -14.32 -15.04
C ASP A 126 22.05 -13.44 -13.98
N ALA A 127 22.22 -14.02 -12.79
CA ALA A 127 22.75 -13.32 -11.62
C ALA A 127 24.17 -12.81 -11.85
N THR A 128 25.00 -13.52 -12.62
CA THR A 128 26.36 -13.08 -12.98
C THR A 128 26.32 -11.80 -13.82
N THR A 129 25.43 -11.73 -14.82
CA THR A 129 25.26 -10.52 -15.63
C THR A 129 24.76 -9.37 -14.77
N VAL A 130 23.73 -9.55 -13.95
CA VAL A 130 23.22 -8.50 -13.04
C VAL A 130 24.32 -8.00 -12.11
N ASP A 131 25.15 -8.90 -11.56
CA ASP A 131 26.29 -8.55 -10.70
C ASP A 131 27.29 -7.63 -11.41
N ASN A 132 27.60 -7.93 -12.67
CA ASN A 132 28.58 -7.21 -13.47
C ASN A 132 28.07 -5.85 -13.96
N VAL A 133 26.80 -5.76 -14.36
CA VAL A 133 26.25 -4.52 -14.96
C VAL A 133 25.59 -3.59 -13.93
N GLY A 134 25.25 -4.09 -12.73
CA GLY A 134 24.63 -3.29 -11.68
C GLY A 134 23.19 -2.86 -11.99
N TYR A 135 22.47 -3.57 -12.86
CA TYR A 135 21.06 -3.31 -13.12
C TYR A 135 20.30 -4.56 -13.56
N GLY A 136 18.98 -4.53 -13.41
CA GLY A 136 18.09 -5.59 -13.86
C GLY A 136 16.61 -5.18 -13.79
N ASP A 137 15.75 -5.98 -14.40
CA ASP A 137 14.30 -5.84 -14.27
C ASP A 137 13.79 -6.63 -13.04
N CYS A 138 12.47 -6.74 -12.88
CA CYS A 138 11.89 -7.40 -11.70
C CYS A 138 12.30 -8.87 -11.55
N LYS A 139 12.46 -9.56 -12.68
CA LYS A 139 12.86 -10.96 -12.71
C LYS A 139 14.35 -11.08 -12.42
N GLY A 140 15.16 -10.26 -13.09
CA GLY A 140 16.61 -10.21 -12.91
C GLY A 140 17.01 -9.89 -11.47
N LEU A 141 16.48 -8.82 -10.88
CA LEU A 141 16.83 -8.41 -9.51
C LEU A 141 16.33 -9.40 -8.46
N THR A 142 15.14 -9.99 -8.65
CA THR A 142 14.63 -11.05 -7.76
C THR A 142 15.49 -12.31 -7.83
N ASN A 143 15.89 -12.72 -9.05
CA ASN A 143 16.77 -13.87 -9.25
C ASN A 143 18.18 -13.63 -8.68
N TYR A 144 18.70 -12.42 -8.82
CA TYR A 144 19.97 -12.00 -8.24
C TYR A 144 19.92 -12.05 -6.70
N MET A 145 18.88 -11.47 -6.09
CA MET A 145 18.69 -11.56 -4.64
C MET A 145 18.57 -13.02 -4.15
N ARG A 146 17.83 -13.88 -4.88
CA ARG A 146 17.75 -15.32 -4.58
C ARG A 146 19.13 -15.97 -4.58
N ALA A 147 19.94 -15.70 -5.61
CA ALA A 147 21.29 -16.21 -5.74
C ALA A 147 22.20 -15.77 -4.58
N MET A 148 22.08 -14.50 -4.15
CA MET A 148 22.86 -13.94 -3.04
C MET A 148 22.50 -14.61 -1.71
N LEU A 149 21.22 -14.87 -1.45
CA LEU A 149 20.80 -15.60 -0.24
C LEU A 149 21.25 -17.07 -0.28
N ASN A 150 21.12 -17.74 -1.42
CA ASN A 150 21.57 -19.12 -1.59
C ASN A 150 23.08 -19.27 -1.33
N ALA A 151 23.89 -18.31 -1.77
CA ALA A 151 25.34 -18.29 -1.56
C ALA A 151 25.77 -18.27 -0.08
N ILE A 152 24.89 -17.82 0.81
CA ILE A 152 25.11 -17.82 2.28
C ILE A 152 24.26 -18.87 3.01
N GLY A 153 23.66 -19.81 2.27
CA GLY A 153 22.89 -20.93 2.81
C GLY A 153 21.47 -20.57 3.28
N ILE A 154 20.90 -19.48 2.79
CA ILE A 154 19.52 -19.07 3.11
C ILE A 154 18.59 -19.44 1.96
N ASP A 155 17.61 -20.30 2.25
CA ASP A 155 16.60 -20.70 1.27
C ASP A 155 15.64 -19.54 0.96
N SER A 156 15.24 -19.42 -0.30
CA SER A 156 14.29 -18.41 -0.75
C SER A 156 13.62 -18.80 -2.07
N HIS A 157 12.37 -18.40 -2.21
CA HIS A 157 11.53 -18.74 -3.35
C HIS A 157 11.28 -17.51 -4.22
N TYR A 158 11.64 -17.63 -5.49
CA TYR A 158 11.22 -16.69 -6.53
C TYR A 158 9.69 -16.73 -6.64
N ALA A 159 9.03 -15.58 -6.58
CA ALA A 159 7.58 -15.49 -6.58
C ALA A 159 7.06 -14.63 -7.73
N LEU A 160 6.16 -15.18 -8.54
CA LEU A 160 5.41 -14.40 -9.53
C LEU A 160 4.18 -13.79 -8.88
N ILE A 161 3.94 -12.49 -9.13
CA ILE A 161 2.83 -11.75 -8.54
C ILE A 161 2.24 -10.75 -9.54
N LYS A 162 0.94 -10.47 -9.38
CA LYS A 162 0.26 -9.40 -10.12
C LYS A 162 0.30 -8.11 -9.30
N ALA A 163 1.26 -7.25 -9.60
CA ALA A 163 1.43 -5.95 -8.99
C ALA A 163 0.56 -4.86 -9.65
N GLY A 164 0.42 -3.73 -8.94
CA GLY A 164 -0.24 -2.52 -9.43
C GLY A 164 -1.37 -2.03 -8.52
N PRO A 165 -1.69 -0.72 -8.53
CA PRO A 165 -2.59 -0.13 -7.54
C PRO A 165 -4.02 -0.65 -7.68
N ASN A 166 -4.66 -0.97 -6.55
CA ASN A 166 -6.11 -1.23 -6.45
C ASN A 166 -6.69 -2.30 -7.40
N ASN A 167 -5.87 -3.22 -7.95
CA ASN A 167 -6.35 -4.35 -8.75
C ASN A 167 -5.75 -5.65 -8.23
N LYS A 168 -6.46 -6.27 -7.28
CA LYS A 168 -6.09 -7.53 -6.65
C LYS A 168 -6.83 -8.74 -7.25
N TYR A 169 -7.52 -8.58 -8.39
CA TYR A 169 -8.23 -9.69 -9.04
C TYR A 169 -7.25 -10.79 -9.45
N PHE A 170 -7.58 -12.03 -9.10
CA PHE A 170 -6.80 -13.22 -9.43
C PHE A 170 -7.73 -14.44 -9.57
N GLN A 171 -7.58 -15.21 -10.64
CA GLN A 171 -8.36 -16.43 -10.87
C GLN A 171 -7.58 -17.64 -10.35
N GLN A 172 -7.99 -18.17 -9.20
CA GLN A 172 -7.27 -19.28 -8.55
C GLN A 172 -7.50 -20.63 -9.24
N ASP A 173 -8.69 -20.87 -9.78
CA ASP A 173 -9.06 -22.17 -10.35
C ASP A 173 -8.61 -22.36 -11.80
N PHE A 174 -7.85 -21.41 -12.35
CA PHE A 174 -7.36 -21.45 -13.72
C PHE A 174 -5.86 -21.09 -13.72
N ALA A 175 -5.01 -22.10 -13.89
CA ALA A 175 -3.57 -21.94 -13.83
C ALA A 175 -3.01 -21.39 -15.15
N PHE A 176 -2.72 -20.10 -15.21
CA PHE A 176 -2.10 -19.47 -16.37
C PHE A 176 -1.28 -18.25 -15.95
N SER A 177 -0.50 -17.69 -16.87
CA SER A 177 0.27 -16.47 -16.60
C SER A 177 -0.67 -15.28 -16.35
N GLN A 178 -0.90 -14.97 -15.09
CA GLN A 178 -1.70 -13.83 -14.58
C GLN A 178 -0.84 -12.72 -13.97
N PHE A 179 0.47 -12.94 -13.94
CA PHE A 179 1.44 -12.14 -13.19
C PHE A 179 2.10 -11.11 -14.11
N ASN A 180 2.55 -10.00 -13.53
CA ASN A 180 3.26 -8.93 -14.24
C ASN A 180 4.53 -8.48 -13.50
N HIS A 181 4.84 -9.10 -12.37
CA HIS A 181 5.96 -8.73 -11.50
C HIS A 181 6.55 -9.96 -10.81
N ALA A 182 7.76 -9.82 -10.31
CA ALA A 182 8.46 -10.83 -9.54
C ALA A 182 9.03 -10.24 -8.26
N ILE A 183 8.89 -10.97 -7.15
CA ILE A 183 9.38 -10.63 -5.82
C ILE A 183 9.98 -11.87 -5.15
N LEU A 184 10.63 -11.72 -4.01
CA LEU A 184 11.25 -12.84 -3.28
C LEU A 184 10.53 -13.13 -1.98
N CYS A 185 10.28 -14.42 -1.71
CA CYS A 185 9.79 -14.92 -0.44
C CYS A 185 10.89 -15.70 0.27
N VAL A 186 11.16 -15.41 1.53
CA VAL A 186 12.18 -16.07 2.34
C VAL A 186 11.48 -16.71 3.55
N PRO A 187 11.44 -18.05 3.65
CA PRO A 187 10.96 -18.71 4.86
C PRO A 187 11.76 -18.29 6.10
N ASN A 188 11.08 -17.98 7.21
CA ASN A 188 11.74 -17.54 8.44
C ASN A 188 10.92 -17.93 9.69
N ASP A 189 11.32 -19.00 10.36
CA ASP A 189 10.81 -19.44 11.68
C ASP A 189 9.27 -19.48 11.81
N GLY A 190 8.60 -20.16 10.87
CA GLY A 190 7.14 -20.31 10.88
C GLY A 190 6.36 -19.15 10.23
N ASP A 191 7.07 -18.12 9.77
CA ASP A 191 6.54 -17.03 8.95
C ASP A 191 7.39 -16.84 7.67
N THR A 192 7.18 -15.74 6.96
CA THR A 192 7.85 -15.40 5.70
C THR A 192 8.30 -13.95 5.69
N ILE A 193 9.47 -13.69 5.12
CA ILE A 193 9.95 -12.35 4.79
C ILE A 193 9.76 -12.15 3.29
N TRP A 194 9.05 -11.09 2.91
CA TRP A 194 8.84 -10.73 1.51
C TRP A 194 9.67 -9.52 1.12
N LEU A 195 10.37 -9.62 -0.01
CA LEU A 195 11.28 -8.59 -0.49
C LEU A 195 10.84 -8.05 -1.85
N GLU A 196 10.62 -6.74 -1.92
CA GLU A 196 10.46 -6.00 -3.18
C GLU A 196 11.84 -5.68 -3.75
N CYS A 197 12.32 -6.48 -4.70
CA CYS A 197 13.67 -6.38 -5.22
C CYS A 197 13.88 -5.25 -6.24
N THR A 198 12.82 -4.53 -6.65
CA THR A 198 12.91 -3.49 -7.68
C THR A 198 13.02 -2.07 -7.16
N SER A 199 12.99 -1.89 -5.84
CA SER A 199 13.13 -0.59 -5.21
C SER A 199 14.44 -0.49 -4.47
N GLN A 200 15.23 0.54 -4.79
CA GLN A 200 16.49 0.84 -4.12
C GLN A 200 16.28 1.45 -2.74
N ASP A 201 15.08 1.95 -2.44
CA ASP A 201 14.79 2.70 -1.21
C ASP A 201 13.70 2.09 -0.32
N SER A 202 12.97 1.07 -0.81
CA SER A 202 11.93 0.42 -0.03
C SER A 202 12.49 -0.17 1.27
N PRO A 203 11.79 0.01 2.40
CA PRO A 203 12.17 -0.64 3.65
C PRO A 203 12.19 -2.16 3.55
N PHE A 204 13.07 -2.78 4.34
CA PHE A 204 13.16 -4.22 4.46
C PHE A 204 11.83 -4.85 4.89
N GLY A 205 11.40 -5.91 4.19
CA GLY A 205 10.17 -6.64 4.51
C GLY A 205 8.88 -5.91 4.16
N PHE A 206 8.95 -4.81 3.39
CA PHE A 206 7.80 -3.99 3.06
C PHE A 206 7.48 -4.02 1.56
N LEU A 207 6.23 -4.40 1.26
CA LEU A 207 5.72 -4.56 -0.10
C LEU A 207 4.91 -3.35 -0.64
N GLY A 208 4.53 -2.43 0.25
CA GLY A 208 3.60 -1.34 -0.07
C GLY A 208 2.26 -1.82 -0.63
N ASP A 209 1.43 -0.89 -1.12
CA ASP A 209 0.14 -1.21 -1.75
C ASP A 209 0.29 -1.92 -3.12
N PHE A 210 1.52 -1.93 -3.64
CA PHE A 210 1.87 -2.45 -4.95
C PHE A 210 1.72 -3.98 -5.03
N THR A 211 2.11 -4.69 -3.98
CA THR A 211 2.10 -6.17 -3.93
C THR A 211 1.54 -6.78 -2.62
N ASP A 212 0.97 -5.99 -1.71
CA ASP A 212 0.32 -6.50 -0.49
C ASP A 212 -0.99 -7.26 -0.73
N ASN A 213 -1.30 -8.21 0.17
CA ASN A 213 -2.57 -8.93 0.25
C ASN A 213 -3.04 -9.51 -1.10
N ARG A 214 -2.14 -10.18 -1.83
CA ARG A 214 -2.38 -10.75 -3.17
C ARG A 214 -1.92 -12.19 -3.25
N TYR A 215 -2.49 -12.93 -4.19
CA TYR A 215 -1.95 -14.23 -4.55
C TYR A 215 -0.61 -14.08 -5.27
N ALA A 216 0.36 -14.87 -4.82
CA ALA A 216 1.67 -15.04 -5.43
C ALA A 216 1.90 -16.53 -5.71
N LEU A 217 2.59 -16.84 -6.81
CA LEU A 217 3.02 -18.19 -7.13
C LEU A 217 4.49 -18.34 -6.78
N LEU A 218 4.77 -19.06 -5.69
CA LEU A 218 6.13 -19.47 -5.35
C LEU A 218 6.62 -20.52 -6.34
N ILE A 219 7.83 -20.34 -6.84
CA ILE A 219 8.50 -21.25 -7.76
C ILE A 219 9.48 -22.12 -6.98
N THR A 220 9.19 -23.43 -6.91
CA THR A 220 9.99 -24.43 -6.17
C THR A 220 10.48 -25.54 -7.11
N SER A 221 11.40 -26.38 -6.64
CA SER A 221 11.85 -27.58 -7.35
C SER A 221 10.74 -28.63 -7.52
N GLU A 222 9.69 -28.57 -6.69
CA GLU A 222 8.55 -29.48 -6.73
C GLU A 222 7.38 -28.91 -7.57
N GLY A 223 7.46 -27.65 -7.97
CA GLY A 223 6.50 -26.95 -8.82
C GLY A 223 6.03 -25.62 -8.24
N GLY A 224 4.92 -25.10 -8.77
CA GLY A 224 4.30 -23.87 -8.28
C GLY A 224 3.43 -24.07 -7.04
N VAL A 225 3.58 -23.18 -6.05
CA VAL A 225 2.74 -23.13 -4.85
C VAL A 225 2.07 -21.76 -4.77
N LEU A 226 0.75 -21.72 -4.84
CA LEU A 226 0.01 -20.48 -4.59
C LEU A 226 0.00 -20.16 -3.09
N THR A 227 0.33 -18.92 -2.76
CA THR A 227 0.28 -18.36 -1.42
C THR A 227 -0.23 -16.92 -1.47
N LYS A 228 -0.38 -16.29 -0.31
CA LYS A 228 -0.79 -14.89 -0.19
C LYS A 228 0.32 -14.04 0.44
N THR A 229 0.58 -12.88 -0.14
CA THR A 229 1.46 -11.88 0.48
C THR A 229 0.81 -11.27 1.73
N PRO A 230 1.61 -10.70 2.65
CA PRO A 230 1.10 -10.10 3.89
C PRO A 230 0.03 -9.03 3.63
N LEU A 231 -0.94 -8.96 4.54
CA LEU A 231 -1.91 -7.88 4.64
C LEU A 231 -1.44 -6.90 5.73
N TYR A 232 -1.55 -5.61 5.47
CA TYR A 232 -1.43 -4.59 6.52
C TYR A 232 -2.80 -4.32 7.12
N ASP A 233 -3.02 -4.84 8.33
CA ASP A 233 -4.24 -4.65 9.11
C ASP A 233 -4.18 -3.35 9.95
N LYS A 234 -5.18 -3.13 10.82
CA LYS A 234 -5.22 -1.97 11.72
C LYS A 234 -4.10 -1.94 12.77
N THR A 235 -3.36 -3.04 12.97
CA THR A 235 -2.25 -3.11 13.93
C THR A 235 -0.92 -2.70 13.30
N THR A 236 -0.85 -2.73 11.97
CA THR A 236 0.36 -2.46 11.19
C THR A 236 0.24 -1.24 10.28
N ASN A 237 -0.98 -0.93 9.81
CA ASN A 237 -1.31 0.25 9.01
C ASN A 237 -1.89 1.36 9.90
N ILE A 238 -1.01 2.10 10.57
CA ILE A 238 -1.37 3.06 11.61
C ILE A 238 -0.82 4.45 11.29
N SER A 239 -1.67 5.47 11.40
CA SER A 239 -1.26 6.88 11.46
C SER A 239 -1.55 7.41 12.85
N THR A 240 -0.56 7.99 13.53
CA THR A 240 -0.77 8.68 14.81
C THR A 240 -0.21 10.09 14.74
N SER A 241 -0.91 11.08 15.26
CA SER A 241 -0.40 12.45 15.35
C SER A 241 -0.66 13.08 16.71
N THR A 242 0.24 13.97 17.12
CA THR A 242 0.06 14.85 18.27
C THR A 242 0.50 16.26 17.91
N SER A 243 -0.41 17.21 18.02
CA SER A 243 -0.20 18.61 17.70
C SER A 243 -0.41 19.47 18.93
N GLN A 244 0.61 20.27 19.29
CA GLN A 244 0.51 21.34 20.27
C GLN A 244 0.14 22.62 19.55
N ILE A 245 -0.94 23.27 19.98
CA ILE A 245 -1.56 24.40 19.28
C ILE A 245 -1.74 25.55 20.26
N MET A 246 -1.09 26.67 20.00
CA MET A 246 -1.29 27.90 20.77
C MET A 246 -2.21 28.82 19.98
N VAL A 247 -3.43 29.02 20.48
CA VAL A 247 -4.45 29.84 19.83
C VAL A 247 -4.37 31.26 20.36
N SER A 248 -4.40 32.24 19.46
CA SER A 248 -4.43 33.66 19.78
C SER A 248 -5.88 34.18 19.87
N PRO A 249 -6.15 35.27 20.62
CA PRO A 249 -7.48 35.88 20.69
C PRO A 249 -8.04 36.39 19.35
N ASP A 250 -7.17 36.65 18.37
CA ASP A 250 -7.54 37.08 17.02
C ASP A 250 -7.90 35.91 16.08
N GLY A 251 -7.78 34.66 16.56
CA GLY A 251 -8.07 33.45 15.81
C GLY A 251 -6.87 32.87 15.04
N SER A 252 -5.72 33.53 15.05
CA SER A 252 -4.46 32.96 14.57
C SER A 252 -3.94 31.87 15.53
N ALA A 253 -3.05 31.01 15.05
CA ALA A 253 -2.43 30.01 15.90
C ALA A 253 -1.04 29.60 15.42
N SER A 254 -0.20 29.19 16.36
CA SER A 254 1.04 28.46 16.07
C SER A 254 0.87 26.98 16.41
N ILE A 255 1.40 26.12 15.55
CA ILE A 255 1.31 24.65 15.71
C ILE A 255 2.69 24.04 15.69
N LYS A 256 2.91 23.08 16.59
CA LYS A 256 4.00 22.10 16.53
C LYS A 256 3.41 20.70 16.50
N SER A 257 3.70 19.93 15.47
CA SER A 257 3.12 18.61 15.27
C SER A 257 4.20 17.55 15.15
N ASN A 258 3.91 16.38 15.72
CA ASN A 258 4.66 15.14 15.55
C ASN A 258 3.70 14.03 15.12
N ALA A 259 3.94 13.43 13.97
CA ALA A 259 3.14 12.35 13.43
C ALA A 259 4.01 11.13 13.08
N VAL A 260 3.47 9.94 13.25
CA VAL A 260 4.10 8.67 12.91
C VAL A 260 3.17 7.92 11.97
N PHE A 261 3.69 7.52 10.81
CA PHE A 261 2.95 6.77 9.79
C PHE A 261 3.62 5.42 9.58
N LYS A 262 2.85 4.33 9.69
CA LYS A 262 3.31 2.93 9.60
C LYS A 262 2.54 2.15 8.54
N GLY A 263 3.15 1.11 7.98
CA GLY A 263 2.49 0.25 7.00
C GLY A 263 2.17 1.02 5.72
N LEU A 264 0.98 0.86 5.15
CA LEU A 264 0.61 1.59 3.92
C LEU A 264 0.53 3.11 4.13
N ALA A 265 0.33 3.59 5.36
CA ALA A 265 0.38 5.02 5.65
C ALA A 265 1.77 5.62 5.42
N PHE A 266 2.84 4.83 5.53
CA PHE A 266 4.20 5.25 5.18
C PHE A 266 4.33 5.61 3.69
N ASP A 267 3.75 4.81 2.77
CA ASP A 267 3.82 5.04 1.32
C ASP A 267 3.27 6.41 0.92
N ASN A 268 2.24 6.89 1.61
CA ASN A 268 1.64 8.20 1.39
C ASN A 268 2.62 9.37 1.60
N TYR A 269 3.67 9.15 2.39
CA TYR A 269 4.71 10.13 2.70
C TYR A 269 6.05 9.80 2.06
N PHE A 270 6.29 8.53 1.71
CA PHE A 270 7.55 8.09 1.12
C PHE A 270 7.90 8.84 -0.17
N GLY A 271 6.91 9.07 -1.04
CA GLY A 271 7.12 9.88 -2.25
C GLY A 271 7.45 11.35 -1.97
N ILE A 272 7.09 11.89 -0.79
CA ILE A 272 7.45 13.25 -0.36
C ILE A 272 8.87 13.28 0.18
N ILE A 273 9.24 12.25 0.95
CA ILE A 273 10.57 12.11 1.55
C ILE A 273 11.68 12.17 0.49
N LEU A 274 11.45 11.55 -0.67
CA LEU A 274 12.42 11.48 -1.77
C LEU A 274 12.50 12.76 -2.62
N GLN A 275 11.65 13.76 -2.36
CA GLN A 275 11.66 15.04 -3.09
C GLN A 275 12.74 16.00 -2.58
N SER A 276 13.07 17.00 -3.41
CA SER A 276 13.85 18.16 -2.96
C SER A 276 13.10 18.92 -1.86
N THR A 277 13.80 19.64 -0.98
CA THR A 277 13.16 20.43 0.09
C THR A 277 12.15 21.45 -0.44
N SER A 278 12.40 22.04 -1.61
CA SER A 278 11.46 22.97 -2.25
C SER A 278 10.16 22.28 -2.68
N ASP A 279 10.28 21.09 -3.28
CA ASP A 279 9.12 20.31 -3.71
C ASP A 279 8.34 19.73 -2.52
N GLN A 280 9.05 19.36 -1.44
CA GLN A 280 8.43 18.99 -0.18
C GLN A 280 7.54 20.12 0.35
N ASN A 281 8.03 21.36 0.38
CA ASN A 281 7.24 22.52 0.82
C ASN A 281 5.98 22.67 -0.04
N ASN A 282 6.10 22.59 -1.37
CA ASN A 282 4.96 22.68 -2.28
C ASN A 282 3.92 21.58 -2.07
N THR A 283 4.38 20.34 -1.85
CA THR A 283 3.50 19.20 -1.57
C THR A 283 2.83 19.33 -0.22
N LEU A 284 3.57 19.74 0.82
CA LEU A 284 3.03 19.96 2.17
C LEU A 284 2.01 21.09 2.21
N HIS A 285 2.19 22.16 1.43
CA HIS A 285 1.20 23.23 1.27
C HIS A 285 -0.16 22.74 0.75
N LYS A 286 -0.19 21.67 -0.06
CA LYS A 286 -1.42 21.07 -0.58
C LYS A 286 -2.00 20.00 0.34
N ARG A 287 -1.14 19.38 1.16
CA ARG A 287 -1.49 18.19 1.94
C ARG A 287 -1.91 18.52 3.37
N LEU A 288 -1.30 19.53 3.99
CA LEU A 288 -1.65 19.91 5.36
C LEU A 288 -3.09 20.46 5.43
N PRO A 289 -3.83 20.20 6.52
CA PRO A 289 -5.26 20.48 6.62
C PRO A 289 -5.62 21.97 6.82
N TYR A 290 -4.70 22.88 6.52
CA TYR A 290 -4.84 24.30 6.82
C TYR A 290 -5.04 25.10 5.53
N ALA A 291 -6.05 25.97 5.52
CA ALA A 291 -6.38 26.78 4.34
C ALA A 291 -5.42 27.94 4.09
N ASP A 292 -4.98 28.64 5.15
CA ASP A 292 -4.06 29.77 5.09
C ASP A 292 -3.02 29.65 6.20
N PHE A 293 -1.80 29.23 5.82
CA PHE A 293 -0.72 28.97 6.75
C PHE A 293 0.66 29.22 6.14
N ARG A 294 1.63 29.49 7.02
CA ARG A 294 3.05 29.53 6.70
C ARG A 294 3.76 28.39 7.42
N LEU A 295 4.33 27.45 6.65
CA LEU A 295 5.20 26.42 7.17
C LEU A 295 6.52 27.05 7.61
N LYS A 296 6.90 26.91 8.89
CA LYS A 296 8.18 27.41 9.42
C LYS A 296 9.30 26.41 9.22
N SER A 297 9.02 25.14 9.51
CA SER A 297 9.97 24.04 9.40
C SER A 297 9.23 22.72 9.28
N HIS A 298 9.92 21.73 8.71
CA HIS A 298 9.49 20.35 8.70
C HIS A 298 10.69 19.40 8.67
N SER A 299 10.48 18.16 9.10
CA SER A 299 11.45 17.08 8.92
C SER A 299 10.77 15.72 8.83
N PHE A 300 11.44 14.78 8.15
CA PHE A 300 11.04 13.39 8.07
C PHE A 300 12.17 12.53 8.61
N ASN A 301 11.92 11.79 9.69
CA ASN A 301 12.84 10.81 10.23
C ASN A 301 12.34 9.41 9.86
N TRP A 302 13.11 8.70 9.04
CA TRP A 302 12.81 7.37 8.52
C TRP A 302 14.11 6.62 8.25
N SER A 303 14.02 5.30 8.08
CA SER A 303 15.13 4.48 7.60
C SER A 303 14.62 3.33 6.73
N LYS A 304 15.53 2.65 6.03
CA LYS A 304 15.21 1.44 5.25
C LYS A 304 14.97 0.20 6.13
N ASP A 305 14.96 0.33 7.45
CA ASP A 305 14.84 -0.80 8.36
C ASP A 305 13.40 -1.24 8.61
N LYS A 306 12.46 -0.30 8.50
CA LYS A 306 11.03 -0.51 8.74
C LYS A 306 10.20 0.51 7.97
N ALA A 307 8.99 0.13 7.57
CA ALA A 307 8.02 1.02 6.93
C ALA A 307 7.37 1.93 7.98
N GLU A 308 8.15 2.89 8.44
CA GLU A 308 7.74 3.90 9.41
C GLU A 308 8.44 5.22 9.12
N VAL A 309 7.67 6.32 9.17
CA VAL A 309 8.22 7.68 9.13
C VAL A 309 7.65 8.50 10.26
N VAL A 310 8.53 9.24 10.94
CA VAL A 310 8.17 10.31 11.87
C VAL A 310 8.23 11.64 11.14
N PHE A 311 7.08 12.26 10.95
CA PHE A 311 6.93 13.58 10.34
C PHE A 311 6.72 14.63 11.42
N THR A 312 7.61 15.62 11.48
CA THR A 312 7.47 16.77 12.38
C THR A 312 7.37 18.06 11.58
N TYR A 313 6.56 19.00 12.06
CA TYR A 313 6.50 20.34 11.46
C TYR A 313 6.08 21.42 12.45
N GLU A 314 6.48 22.65 12.15
CA GLU A 314 5.99 23.86 12.80
C GLU A 314 5.34 24.77 11.76
N ALA A 315 4.18 25.35 12.09
CA ALA A 315 3.45 26.24 11.20
C ALA A 315 2.78 27.38 11.96
N GLU A 316 2.58 28.50 11.26
CA GLU A 316 1.71 29.60 11.68
C GLU A 316 0.45 29.56 10.83
N ILE A 317 -0.71 29.61 11.45
CA ILE A 317 -2.02 29.54 10.81
C ILE A 317 -2.72 30.87 11.05
N LYS A 318 -3.20 31.48 9.97
CA LYS A 318 -3.81 32.80 10.06
C LYS A 318 -5.20 32.76 10.68
N ASN A 319 -6.01 31.77 10.30
CA ASN A 319 -7.42 31.65 10.68
C ASN A 319 -7.73 30.24 11.18
N LEU A 320 -7.14 29.85 12.32
CA LEU A 320 -7.48 28.56 12.94
C LEU A 320 -8.84 28.63 13.64
N ALA A 321 -9.14 29.77 14.26
CA ALA A 321 -10.45 30.08 14.81
C ALA A 321 -11.04 31.31 14.13
N THR A 322 -12.37 31.36 14.04
CA THR A 322 -13.10 32.53 13.53
C THR A 322 -13.79 33.26 14.69
N LEU A 323 -13.57 34.57 14.79
CA LEU A 323 -14.26 35.40 15.78
C LEU A 323 -15.71 35.66 15.36
N ALA A 324 -16.65 35.35 16.25
CA ALA A 324 -18.08 35.56 16.09
C ALA A 324 -18.65 36.26 17.34
N GLY A 325 -18.58 37.59 17.36
CA GLY A 325 -18.95 38.39 18.54
C GLY A 325 -17.96 38.16 19.68
N THR A 326 -18.42 37.63 20.81
CA THR A 326 -17.60 37.26 21.98
C THR A 326 -17.13 35.80 21.98
N ARG A 327 -17.38 35.07 20.89
CA ARG A 327 -17.05 33.65 20.74
C ARG A 327 -15.95 33.44 19.72
N LEU A 328 -15.10 32.45 19.94
CA LEU A 328 -14.18 31.92 18.94
C LEU A 328 -14.70 30.55 18.47
N LEU A 329 -14.87 30.39 17.17
CA LEU A 329 -15.20 29.13 16.53
C LEU A 329 -13.90 28.46 16.11
N LEU A 330 -13.38 27.57 16.96
CA LEU A 330 -12.09 26.90 16.79
C LEU A 330 -12.23 25.65 15.91
N ASN A 331 -11.48 25.59 14.82
CA ASN A 331 -11.44 24.41 13.95
C ASN A 331 -10.58 23.28 14.55
N THR A 332 -10.88 22.04 14.17
CA THR A 332 -10.12 20.83 14.54
C THR A 332 -9.42 20.18 13.33
N PRO A 333 -8.43 20.86 12.71
CA PRO A 333 -7.76 20.34 11.53
C PRO A 333 -6.83 19.17 11.87
N THR A 334 -7.32 17.95 11.69
CA THR A 334 -6.53 16.72 11.89
C THR A 334 -5.82 16.31 10.61
N LEU A 335 -4.65 15.68 10.71
CA LEU A 335 -3.88 15.25 9.53
C LEU A 335 -4.62 14.21 8.68
N ASN A 336 -5.49 13.39 9.30
CA ASN A 336 -6.17 12.29 8.66
C ASN A 336 -7.70 12.50 8.53
N SER A 337 -8.18 13.75 8.47
CA SER A 337 -9.62 14.06 8.35
C SER A 337 -10.19 13.75 6.96
N TYR A 338 -11.48 13.39 6.93
CA TYR A 338 -12.25 13.29 5.69
C TYR A 338 -12.87 14.63 5.31
N ILE A 339 -12.50 15.16 4.14
CA ILE A 339 -12.99 16.49 3.68
C ILE A 339 -14.29 16.36 2.86
N THR A 340 -14.39 15.30 2.06
CA THR A 340 -15.51 15.07 1.14
C THR A 340 -15.94 13.61 1.19
N PRO A 341 -17.25 13.32 1.36
CA PRO A 341 -17.72 11.95 1.34
C PRO A 341 -17.65 11.37 -0.08
N PRO A 342 -17.65 10.03 -0.22
CA PRO A 342 -17.83 9.39 -1.52
C PRO A 342 -19.07 9.91 -2.26
N GLN A 343 -18.97 9.98 -3.59
CA GLN A 343 -20.12 10.37 -4.42
C GLN A 343 -21.27 9.39 -4.24
N ARG A 344 -22.47 9.91 -3.94
CA ARG A 344 -23.70 9.11 -3.86
C ARG A 344 -24.15 8.67 -5.26
N ILE A 345 -24.43 7.38 -5.42
CA ILE A 345 -24.97 6.79 -6.65
C ILE A 345 -26.35 6.21 -6.33
N ARG A 346 -27.43 6.75 -6.93
CA ARG A 346 -28.81 6.35 -6.60
C ARG A 346 -29.14 4.91 -6.98
N ASN A 347 -28.68 4.47 -8.15
CA ASN A 347 -28.99 3.16 -8.72
C ASN A 347 -27.70 2.38 -8.99
N ARG A 348 -26.84 2.26 -7.97
CA ARG A 348 -25.58 1.53 -8.10
C ARG A 348 -25.84 0.09 -8.53
N GLN A 349 -25.11 -0.39 -9.54
CA GLN A 349 -25.25 -1.76 -10.03
C GLN A 349 -24.04 -2.63 -9.67
N LYS A 350 -22.86 -2.04 -9.49
CA LYS A 350 -21.63 -2.79 -9.27
C LYS A 350 -21.37 -2.99 -7.78
N PRO A 351 -20.74 -4.10 -7.38
CA PRO A 351 -20.16 -4.20 -6.05
C PRO A 351 -19.11 -3.10 -5.83
N PHE A 352 -18.62 -2.97 -4.60
CA PHE A 352 -17.50 -2.09 -4.28
C PHE A 352 -16.49 -2.75 -3.37
N ILE A 353 -15.22 -2.32 -3.46
CA ILE A 353 -14.13 -2.83 -2.63
C ILE A 353 -13.50 -1.68 -1.84
N LEU A 354 -13.27 -1.93 -0.55
CA LEU A 354 -12.35 -1.18 0.28
C LEU A 354 -11.07 -2.02 0.46
N TYR A 355 -9.93 -1.53 -0.02
CA TYR A 355 -8.74 -2.38 -0.19
C TYR A 355 -7.87 -2.59 1.05
N SER A 356 -7.97 -1.72 2.07
CA SER A 356 -7.06 -1.75 3.20
C SER A 356 -7.78 -1.49 4.51
N ASP A 357 -7.37 -2.16 5.56
CA ASP A 357 -7.68 -1.76 6.92
C ASP A 357 -6.71 -0.65 7.33
N TYR A 358 -7.13 0.25 8.22
CA TYR A 358 -6.20 1.17 8.87
C TYR A 358 -6.77 1.69 10.19
N LEU A 359 -5.89 2.26 11.00
CA LEU A 359 -6.22 3.05 12.19
C LEU A 359 -5.52 4.41 12.11
N ASP A 360 -6.30 5.49 12.11
CA ASP A 360 -5.81 6.86 12.23
C ASP A 360 -6.19 7.45 13.57
N VAL A 361 -5.22 7.99 14.31
CA VAL A 361 -5.43 8.65 15.60
C VAL A 361 -4.77 10.02 15.59
N ASP A 362 -5.56 11.07 15.75
CA ASP A 362 -5.06 12.45 15.81
C ASP A 362 -5.36 13.05 17.18
N THR A 363 -4.33 13.56 17.85
CA THR A 363 -4.46 14.26 19.12
C THR A 363 -4.09 15.73 18.95
N LEU A 364 -5.04 16.64 19.15
CA LEU A 364 -4.80 18.08 19.15
C LEU A 364 -4.86 18.58 20.59
N VAL A 365 -3.81 19.28 21.03
CA VAL A 365 -3.72 19.87 22.37
C VAL A 365 -3.68 21.38 22.21
N TYR A 366 -4.74 22.05 22.65
CA TYR A 366 -4.93 23.48 22.53
C TYR A 366 -4.60 24.19 23.84
N SER A 367 -3.67 25.12 23.77
CA SER A 367 -3.54 26.21 24.74
C SER A 367 -4.53 27.30 24.35
N ILE A 368 -5.62 27.40 25.13
CA ILE A 368 -6.71 28.36 24.91
C ILE A 368 -6.26 29.76 25.36
N PRO A 369 -6.63 30.84 24.66
CA PRO A 369 -6.27 32.20 25.09
C PRO A 369 -6.90 32.53 26.44
N GLU A 370 -6.21 33.36 27.23
CA GLU A 370 -6.70 33.80 28.54
C GLU A 370 -8.11 34.42 28.45
N GLY A 371 -8.94 34.10 29.44
CA GLY A 371 -10.33 34.55 29.50
C GLY A 371 -11.27 33.83 28.55
N TYR A 372 -10.86 32.75 27.87
CA TYR A 372 -11.77 31.89 27.10
C TYR A 372 -11.91 30.51 27.76
N LYS A 373 -13.11 29.93 27.66
CA LYS A 373 -13.37 28.52 28.02
C LYS A 373 -14.13 27.77 26.92
N PRO A 374 -13.91 26.46 26.75
CA PRO A 374 -14.67 25.67 25.79
C PRO A 374 -16.12 25.45 26.28
N GLN A 375 -17.05 25.40 25.34
CA GLN A 375 -18.48 25.16 25.57
C GLN A 375 -18.99 24.07 24.64
N GLY A 376 -19.89 23.21 25.15
CA GLY A 376 -20.61 22.22 24.33
C GLY A 376 -19.73 21.11 23.78
N LEU A 377 -18.79 20.62 24.60
CA LEU A 377 -17.90 19.51 24.23
C LEU A 377 -18.65 18.18 24.34
N GLU A 378 -19.25 17.73 23.24
CA GLU A 378 -19.94 16.44 23.18
C GLU A 378 -19.13 15.41 22.39
N PRO A 379 -18.83 14.24 22.97
CA PRO A 379 -18.13 13.19 22.24
C PRO A 379 -19.01 12.64 21.11
N LYS A 380 -18.38 12.23 20.01
CA LYS A 380 -19.04 11.63 18.86
C LYS A 380 -18.56 10.21 18.69
N ASN A 381 -19.49 9.28 18.49
CA ASN A 381 -19.20 7.90 18.16
C ASN A 381 -20.08 7.49 16.97
N ILE A 382 -19.46 7.00 15.91
CA ILE A 382 -20.13 6.54 14.69
C ILE A 382 -19.56 5.17 14.38
N THR A 383 -20.42 4.15 14.31
CA THR A 383 -20.00 2.77 14.08
C THR A 383 -20.87 2.13 13.01
N ASP A 384 -20.23 1.40 12.11
CA ASP A 384 -20.84 0.39 11.26
C ASP A 384 -19.92 -0.84 11.29
N GLU A 385 -20.45 -2.01 11.69
CA GLU A 385 -19.65 -3.23 11.85
C GLU A 385 -18.89 -3.63 10.58
N ARG A 386 -19.44 -3.28 9.40
CA ARG A 386 -18.85 -3.59 8.10
C ARG A 386 -17.76 -2.61 7.71
N PHE A 387 -17.96 -1.31 7.97
CA PHE A 387 -17.09 -0.25 7.44
C PHE A 387 -16.05 0.27 8.44
N GLY A 388 -16.35 0.21 9.74
CA GLY A 388 -15.44 0.59 10.81
C GLY A 388 -16.05 1.50 11.88
N THR A 389 -15.19 2.17 12.63
CA THR A 389 -15.58 2.99 13.78
C THR A 389 -14.86 4.32 13.77
N TYR A 390 -15.59 5.37 14.06
CA TYR A 390 -15.09 6.71 14.30
C TYR A 390 -15.43 7.14 15.72
N SER A 391 -14.47 7.75 16.41
CA SER A 391 -14.71 8.43 17.68
C SER A 391 -14.00 9.77 17.72
N ALA A 392 -14.65 10.76 18.32
CA ALA A 392 -14.05 12.04 18.65
C ALA A 392 -14.41 12.38 20.10
N ARG A 393 -13.39 12.67 20.93
CA ARG A 393 -13.60 13.01 22.34
C ARG A 393 -12.77 14.22 22.74
N TYR A 394 -13.16 14.82 23.86
CA TYR A 394 -12.56 16.02 24.39
C TYR A 394 -12.21 15.80 25.86
N ASP A 395 -10.99 16.17 26.26
CA ASP A 395 -10.54 16.15 27.65
C ASP A 395 -10.02 17.55 28.01
N VAL A 396 -10.41 18.08 29.17
CA VAL A 396 -9.85 19.34 29.69
C VAL A 396 -8.98 19.01 30.90
N VAL A 397 -7.66 19.19 30.75
CA VAL A 397 -6.67 18.84 31.77
C VAL A 397 -5.73 20.03 31.94
N GLU A 398 -5.56 20.51 33.17
CA GLU A 398 -4.61 21.59 33.50
C GLU A 398 -4.79 22.87 32.65
N GLY A 399 -6.03 23.21 32.29
CA GLY A 399 -6.35 24.39 31.47
C GLY A 399 -6.08 24.23 29.97
N GLN A 400 -5.60 23.06 29.52
CA GLN A 400 -5.50 22.71 28.11
C GLN A 400 -6.72 21.93 27.65
N LEU A 401 -7.17 22.19 26.42
CA LEU A 401 -8.20 21.40 25.76
C LEU A 401 -7.53 20.38 24.85
N ARG A 402 -7.79 19.11 25.10
CA ARG A 402 -7.37 18.00 24.25
C ARG A 402 -8.53 17.50 23.43
N TYR A 403 -8.33 17.37 22.12
CA TYR A 403 -9.23 16.72 21.19
C TYR A 403 -8.56 15.46 20.65
N ILE A 404 -9.21 14.31 20.79
CA ILE A 404 -8.72 13.03 20.29
C ILE A 404 -9.72 12.48 19.27
N ARG A 405 -9.26 12.37 18.03
CA ARG A 405 -9.98 11.72 16.92
C ARG A 405 -9.38 10.35 16.68
N SER A 406 -10.22 9.33 16.51
CA SER A 406 -9.83 7.99 16.08
C SER A 406 -10.73 7.55 14.94
N MET A 407 -10.14 7.02 13.86
CA MET A 407 -10.84 6.44 12.73
C MET A 407 -10.25 5.07 12.40
N GLU A 408 -11.08 4.04 12.51
CA GLU A 408 -10.80 2.70 12.04
C GLU A 408 -11.59 2.42 10.76
N ARG A 409 -10.92 1.91 9.72
CA ARG A 409 -11.58 1.39 8.52
C ARG A 409 -11.37 -0.12 8.41
N ASN A 410 -12.43 -0.80 8.00
CA ASN A 410 -12.39 -2.19 7.58
C ASN A 410 -12.33 -2.27 6.04
N SER A 411 -11.47 -3.13 5.53
CA SER A 411 -11.43 -3.60 4.15
C SER A 411 -12.55 -4.61 3.90
N GLY A 412 -12.91 -4.80 2.64
CA GLY A 412 -13.93 -5.76 2.28
C GLY A 412 -14.43 -5.66 0.85
N PHE A 413 -15.14 -6.70 0.43
CA PHE A 413 -15.88 -6.76 -0.82
C PHE A 413 -17.37 -6.70 -0.49
N PHE A 414 -18.05 -5.66 -0.94
CA PHE A 414 -19.42 -5.35 -0.54
C PHE A 414 -20.36 -5.32 -1.74
N LYS A 415 -21.63 -5.62 -1.49
CA LYS A 415 -22.67 -5.63 -2.53
C LYS A 415 -23.05 -4.22 -2.96
N ALA A 416 -23.69 -4.08 -4.11
CA ALA A 416 -24.07 -2.78 -4.66
C ALA A 416 -25.05 -2.02 -3.75
N GLU A 417 -25.99 -2.74 -3.15
CA GLU A 417 -27.02 -2.23 -2.24
C GLU A 417 -26.45 -1.62 -0.94
N GLU A 418 -25.27 -2.05 -0.49
CA GLU A 418 -24.63 -1.57 0.75
C GLU A 418 -23.91 -0.22 0.57
N TYR A 419 -23.76 0.26 -0.67
CA TYR A 419 -23.01 1.48 -0.94
C TYR A 419 -23.67 2.73 -0.39
N ALA A 420 -25.01 2.75 -0.32
CA ALA A 420 -25.74 3.88 0.26
C ALA A 420 -25.40 4.07 1.75
N ASP A 421 -25.33 2.95 2.48
CA ASP A 421 -24.93 2.94 3.90
C ASP A 421 -23.50 3.41 4.07
N PHE A 422 -22.57 2.96 3.21
CA PHE A 422 -21.18 3.40 3.23
C PHE A 422 -21.07 4.92 3.02
N VAL A 423 -21.80 5.47 2.05
CA VAL A 423 -21.84 6.91 1.81
C VAL A 423 -22.41 7.66 3.03
N GLU A 424 -23.46 7.14 3.67
CA GLU A 424 -24.03 7.75 4.87
C GLU A 424 -23.06 7.71 6.06
N PHE A 425 -22.41 6.58 6.29
CA PHE A 425 -21.36 6.41 7.30
C PHE A 425 -20.25 7.43 7.11
N MET A 426 -19.69 7.53 5.89
CA MET A 426 -18.65 8.51 5.57
C MET A 426 -19.15 9.95 5.67
N ASN A 427 -20.40 10.23 5.32
CA ASN A 427 -20.98 11.57 5.46
C ASN A 427 -21.11 12.00 6.93
N LYS A 428 -21.53 11.09 7.82
CA LYS A 428 -21.55 11.34 9.28
C LYS A 428 -20.14 11.68 9.79
N ILE A 429 -19.12 10.96 9.32
CA ILE A 429 -17.71 11.23 9.67
C ILE A 429 -17.26 12.60 9.16
N VAL A 430 -17.55 12.95 7.89
CA VAL A 430 -17.18 14.26 7.34
C VAL A 430 -17.86 15.40 8.11
N ILE A 431 -19.13 15.25 8.51
CA ILE A 431 -19.83 16.22 9.35
C ILE A 431 -19.18 16.30 10.74
N ALA A 432 -18.77 15.16 11.31
CA ALA A 432 -18.07 15.12 12.58
C ALA A 432 -16.71 15.82 12.51
N ASP A 433 -15.89 15.53 11.50
CA ASP A 433 -14.57 16.14 11.28
C ASP A 433 -14.64 17.65 11.00
N LYS A 434 -15.77 18.15 10.48
CA LYS A 434 -16.01 19.59 10.24
C LYS A 434 -16.54 20.35 11.44
N SER A 435 -16.80 19.70 12.58
CA SER A 435 -17.31 20.44 13.74
C SER A 435 -16.27 21.35 14.34
N THR A 436 -16.72 22.53 14.77
CA THR A 436 -15.91 23.50 15.48
C THR A 436 -16.16 23.42 16.98
N ILE A 437 -15.12 23.68 17.75
CA ILE A 437 -15.21 23.90 19.19
C ILE A 437 -15.59 25.37 19.40
N ILE A 438 -16.57 25.63 20.26
CA ILE A 438 -16.93 26.99 20.64
C ILE A 438 -16.15 27.36 21.89
N LEU A 439 -15.36 28.43 21.82
CA LEU A 439 -14.75 29.07 22.99
C LEU A 439 -15.53 30.34 23.32
N ILE A 440 -15.95 30.50 24.56
CA ILE A 440 -16.66 31.69 25.04
C ILE A 440 -15.75 32.51 25.93
N LYS A 441 -15.77 33.84 25.76
CA LYS A 441 -15.08 34.75 26.66
C LYS A 441 -15.79 34.80 28.01
N GLU A 442 -15.08 34.54 29.09
CA GLU A 442 -15.55 34.76 30.44
C GLU A 442 -15.70 36.27 30.68
N GLN A 443 -16.83 36.65 31.29
CA GLN A 443 -17.18 38.05 31.56
C GLN A 443 -16.38 38.63 32.71
#